data_AF-A0A1F7B3Y8-F1
#
_entry.id   AF-A0A1F7B3Y8-F1
#
_cell.length_a   1.000
_cell.length_b   1.000
_cell.length_c   1.000
_cell.angle_alpha   90.00
_cell.angle_beta   90.00
_cell.angle_gamma   90.00
#
_symmetry.space_group_name_H-M   'P 1'
#
loop_
_entity.id
_entity.type
_entity.pdbx_description
1 polymer ?
#
loop_
_entity_poly.entity_id
_entity_poly.type
_entity_poly.pdbx_seq_one_letter_code
_entity_poly.pdbx_strand_id
1 'polypeptide(L)'
;MVKEKNDAIELIGRVMKCLPNTKFLVEIRDTNKPEEKFTVECYLSGKMRVHYIKIIVGDVVTVEMSPYDLSKGRIIYRHNKNLEEVLKEREQGTQEQK
;
A
#
# COMPACT_ATOMS: atom_id res chain seq x y z
N MET A 1 -5.56 -27.06 -2.62
CA MET A 1 -4.52 -26.12 -3.13
C MET A 1 -4.39 -25.01 -2.11
N VAL A 2 -3.33 -25.07 -1.30
CA VAL A 2 -3.16 -24.32 -0.05
C VAL A 2 -2.83 -22.85 -0.38
N LYS A 3 -3.59 -21.91 0.20
CA LYS A 3 -3.32 -20.47 0.17
C LYS A 3 -2.45 -20.15 1.38
N GLU A 4 -1.14 -20.26 1.23
CA GLU A 4 -0.20 -19.65 2.18
C GLU A 4 -0.34 -18.12 2.03
N LYS A 5 -1.00 -17.51 3.02
CA LYS A 5 -1.41 -16.10 3.04
C LYS A 5 -0.58 -15.25 4.01
N ASN A 6 0.54 -15.77 4.51
CA ASN A 6 1.15 -15.23 5.72
C ASN A 6 2.43 -14.40 5.55
N ASP A 7 2.89 -14.14 4.32
CA ASP A 7 4.08 -13.30 4.11
C ASP A 7 3.81 -12.10 3.20
N ALA A 8 2.56 -11.65 3.10
CA ALA A 8 2.28 -10.43 2.38
C ALA A 8 2.75 -9.22 3.22
N ILE A 9 3.66 -8.43 2.67
CA ILE A 9 4.18 -7.23 3.34
C ILE A 9 3.19 -6.09 3.08
N GLU A 10 2.72 -5.46 4.14
CA GLU A 10 1.80 -4.32 4.04
C GLU A 10 2.57 -3.00 4.20
N LEU A 11 2.68 -2.22 3.14
CA LEU A 11 3.36 -0.94 3.14
C LEU A 11 2.39 0.21 2.89
N ILE A 12 2.76 1.40 3.37
CA ILE A 12 2.02 2.62 3.11
C ILE A 12 2.73 3.38 2.00
N GLY A 13 1.94 3.95 1.10
CA GLY A 13 2.47 4.78 0.03
C GLY A 13 1.50 5.87 -0.39
N ARG A 14 2.02 6.77 -1.22
CA ARG A 14 1.25 7.84 -1.84
C ARG A 14 1.11 7.58 -3.33
N VAL A 15 -0.10 7.75 -3.85
CA VAL A 15 -0.36 7.59 -5.28
C VAL A 15 0.27 8.76 -6.04
N MET A 16 1.22 8.47 -6.92
CA MET A 16 1.89 9.50 -7.74
C MET A 16 1.18 9.70 -9.08
N LYS A 17 0.79 8.62 -9.76
CA LYS A 17 0.16 8.70 -11.10
C LYS A 17 -0.85 7.56 -11.31
N CYS A 18 -1.88 7.85 -12.09
CA CYS A 18 -2.84 6.87 -12.58
C CYS A 18 -2.47 6.50 -14.01
N LEU A 19 -2.20 5.22 -14.26
CA LEU A 19 -1.90 4.68 -15.59
C LEU A 19 -3.17 4.12 -16.25
N PRO A 20 -3.21 4.05 -17.60
CA PRO A 20 -4.26 3.30 -18.28
C PRO A 20 -4.27 1.83 -17.82
N ASN A 21 -5.44 1.18 -17.88
CA ASN A 21 -5.70 -0.19 -17.38
C ASN A 21 -5.85 -0.36 -15.86
N THR A 22 -6.32 0.69 -15.15
CA THR A 22 -6.54 0.62 -13.68
C THR A 22 -5.26 0.26 -12.90
N LYS A 23 -4.12 0.66 -13.44
CA LYS A 23 -2.83 0.59 -12.78
C LYS A 23 -2.52 1.93 -12.12
N PHE A 24 -1.89 1.89 -10.96
CA PHE A 24 -1.53 3.08 -10.19
C PHE A 24 -0.06 2.98 -9.84
N LEU A 25 0.68 4.05 -10.09
CA LEU A 25 2.04 4.18 -9.59
C LEU A 25 1.96 4.73 -8.17
N VAL A 26 2.39 3.90 -7.22
CA VAL A 26 2.44 4.26 -5.80
C VAL A 26 3.89 4.40 -5.40
N GLU A 27 4.23 5.55 -4.83
CA GLU A 27 5.51 5.75 -4.15
C GLU A 27 5.37 5.19 -2.74
N ILE A 28 6.08 4.10 -2.46
CA ILE A 28 6.11 3.50 -1.13
C ILE A 28 7.03 4.35 -0.24
N ARG A 29 6.57 4.63 0.98
CA ARG A 29 7.37 5.30 2.00
C ARG A 29 7.46 4.35 3.20
N ASP A 30 8.55 3.61 3.26
CA ASP A 30 8.89 2.81 4.43
C ASP A 30 9.84 3.61 5.33
N THR A 31 9.66 3.47 6.64
CA THR A 31 10.51 4.09 7.66
C THR A 31 11.84 3.35 7.82
N ASN A 32 11.92 2.07 7.46
CA ASN A 32 13.09 1.23 7.73
C ASN A 32 14.23 1.34 6.70
N LYS A 33 13.95 1.86 5.50
CA LYS A 33 14.94 2.09 4.44
C LYS A 33 14.63 3.38 3.67
N PRO A 34 15.03 4.55 4.19
CA PRO A 34 14.70 5.85 3.59
C PRO A 34 15.39 6.14 2.24
N GLU A 35 16.37 5.33 1.83
CA GLU A 35 17.24 5.62 0.67
C GLU A 35 16.69 5.10 -0.66
N GLU A 36 15.83 4.08 -0.65
CA GLU A 36 15.23 3.53 -1.87
C GLU A 36 13.77 3.96 -2.01
N LYS A 37 13.55 4.99 -2.82
CA LYS A 37 12.20 5.36 -3.28
C LYS A 37 11.73 4.33 -4.30
N PHE A 38 10.99 3.33 -3.86
CA PHE A 38 10.35 2.36 -4.75
C PHE A 38 9.04 2.91 -5.30
N THR A 39 8.93 2.90 -6.62
CA THR A 39 7.66 3.07 -7.32
C THR A 39 7.15 1.70 -7.71
N VAL A 40 5.94 1.38 -7.25
CA VAL A 40 5.32 0.07 -7.46
C VAL A 40 4.11 0.26 -8.37
N GLU A 41 3.98 -0.61 -9.37
CA GLU A 41 2.75 -0.70 -10.15
C GLU A 41 1.72 -1.50 -9.39
N CYS A 42 0.66 -0.83 -8.95
CA CYS A 42 -0.39 -1.42 -8.14
C CYS A 42 -1.72 -1.50 -8.89
N TYR A 43 -2.49 -2.54 -8.56
CA TYR A 43 -3.87 -2.70 -9.01
C TYR A 43 -4.82 -2.67 -7.82
N LEU A 44 -6.09 -2.29 -8.06
CA LEU A 44 -7.11 -2.33 -7.01
C LEU A 44 -7.44 -3.76 -6.63
N SER A 45 -7.55 -4.02 -5.32
CA SER A 45 -8.18 -5.22 -4.80
C SER A 45 -9.64 -5.31 -5.26
N GLY A 46 -10.13 -6.54 -5.45
CA GLY A 46 -11.52 -6.79 -5.83
C GLY A 46 -12.52 -6.17 -4.84
N LYS A 47 -12.19 -6.18 -3.54
CA LYS A 47 -13.02 -5.52 -2.51
C LYS A 47 -13.20 -4.04 -2.79
N MET A 48 -12.14 -3.33 -3.20
CA MET A 48 -12.22 -1.90 -3.50
C MET A 48 -13.08 -1.61 -4.74
N ARG A 49 -13.05 -2.49 -5.75
CA ARG A 49 -13.89 -2.36 -6.95
C ARG A 49 -15.38 -2.49 -6.62
N VAL A 50 -15.74 -3.45 -5.75
CA VAL A 50 -17.13 -3.63 -5.29
C VAL A 50 -17.62 -2.41 -4.52
N HIS A 51 -16.76 -1.79 -3.72
CA HIS A 51 -17.10 -0.58 -2.94
C HIS A 51 -16.95 0.72 -3.76
N TYR A 52 -16.72 0.64 -5.08
CA TYR A 52 -16.57 1.79 -5.98
C TYR A 52 -15.56 2.83 -5.48
N ILE A 53 -14.48 2.38 -4.83
CA ILE A 53 -13.46 3.29 -4.30
C ILE A 53 -12.71 3.94 -5.46
N LYS A 54 -12.89 5.25 -5.61
CA LYS A 54 -12.12 6.06 -6.55
C LYS A 54 -10.79 6.42 -5.91
N ILE A 55 -9.70 6.26 -6.66
CA ILE A 55 -8.36 6.69 -6.25
C ILE A 55 -7.95 7.86 -7.12
N ILE A 56 -7.44 8.91 -6.49
CA ILE A 56 -6.95 10.12 -7.11
C ILE A 56 -5.45 10.24 -6.83
N VAL A 57 -4.74 10.94 -7.70
CA VAL A 57 -3.33 11.29 -7.46
C VAL A 57 -3.20 12.07 -6.17
N GLY A 58 -2.26 11.67 -5.33
CA GLY A 58 -1.98 12.28 -4.04
C GLY A 58 -2.63 11.56 -2.86
N ASP A 59 -3.54 10.60 -3.08
CA ASP A 59 -4.15 9.80 -2.02
C ASP A 59 -3.12 8.91 -1.31
N VAL A 60 -3.33 8.72 -0.01
CA VAL A 60 -2.55 7.79 0.81
C VAL A 60 -3.25 6.44 0.81
N VAL A 61 -2.49 5.39 0.49
CA VAL A 61 -3.02 4.04 0.32
C VAL A 61 -2.13 3.01 1.02
N THR A 62 -2.75 1.94 1.50
CA THR A 62 -2.03 0.74 1.93
C THR A 62 -1.93 -0.23 0.77
N VAL A 63 -0.72 -0.69 0.52
CA VAL A 63 -0.37 -1.65 -0.53
C VAL A 63 0.10 -2.94 0.13
N GLU A 64 -0.51 -4.04 -0.29
CA GLU A 64 -0.07 -5.40 0.00
C GLU A 64 0.84 -5.85 -1.14
N MET A 65 2.05 -6.29 -0.82
CA MET A 65 3.01 -6.80 -1.79
C MET A 65 3.46 -8.20 -1.40
N SER A 66 3.75 -9.01 -2.41
CA SER A 66 4.30 -10.35 -2.18
C SER A 66 5.80 -10.25 -1.92
N PRO A 67 6.35 -11.06 -1.01
CA PRO A 67 7.76 -11.01 -0.64
C PRO A 67 8.67 -11.47 -1.79
N TYR A 68 8.08 -12.13 -2.79
CA TYR A 68 8.76 -12.66 -3.97
C TYR A 68 8.89 -11.64 -5.11
N ASP A 69 8.04 -10.60 -5.17
CA ASP A 69 8.05 -9.61 -6.24
C ASP A 69 7.67 -8.23 -5.68
N LEU A 70 8.69 -7.40 -5.47
CA LEU A 70 8.55 -6.05 -4.91
C LEU A 70 8.08 -5.02 -5.96
N SER A 71 8.00 -5.39 -7.24
CA SER A 71 7.65 -4.47 -8.34
C SER A 71 6.14 -4.32 -8.54
N LYS A 72 5.35 -5.25 -8.00
CA LYS A 72 3.90 -5.30 -8.15
C LYS A 72 3.21 -5.32 -6.79
N GLY A 73 2.18 -4.50 -6.66
CA GLY A 73 1.42 -4.37 -5.43
C GLY A 73 -0.09 -4.47 -5.63
N ARG A 74 -0.81 -4.73 -4.55
CA ARG A 74 -2.26 -4.70 -4.49
C ARG A 74 -2.71 -3.62 -3.52
N ILE A 75 -3.52 -2.69 -3.98
CA ILE A 75 -4.11 -1.69 -3.10
C ILE A 75 -5.25 -2.33 -2.32
N ILE A 76 -5.13 -2.35 -0.99
CA ILE A 76 -6.13 -2.94 -0.10
C ILE A 76 -7.01 -1.88 0.56
N TYR A 77 -6.46 -0.70 0.81
CA TYR A 77 -7.12 0.34 1.58
C TYR A 77 -6.70 1.74 1.13
N ARG A 78 -7.64 2.69 1.22
CA ARG A 78 -7.42 4.12 1.00
C ARG A 78 -7.65 4.84 2.33
N HIS A 79 -6.67 5.60 2.78
CA HIS A 79 -6.78 6.42 3.99
C HIS A 79 -7.41 7.77 3.66
N ASN A 80 -8.29 8.24 4.54
CA ASN A 80 -8.83 9.61 4.49
C ASN A 80 -8.01 10.59 5.36
N LYS A 81 -6.97 10.09 6.04
CA LYS A 81 -6.10 10.84 6.95
C LYS A 81 -4.80 11.25 6.27
N ASN A 82 -4.07 12.20 6.86
CA ASN A 82 -2.75 12.59 6.36
C ASN A 82 -1.71 11.49 6.60
N LEU A 83 -0.75 11.38 5.68
CA LEU A 83 0.31 10.36 5.70
C LEU A 83 1.05 10.28 7.05
N GLU A 84 1.28 11.43 7.69
CA GLU A 84 1.99 11.51 8.97
C GLU A 84 1.20 10.91 10.14
N GLU A 85 -0.13 10.95 10.09
CA GLU A 85 -0.99 10.35 11.13
C GLU A 85 -0.97 8.83 11.01
N VAL A 86 -1.04 8.31 9.78
CA VAL A 86 -1.06 6.86 9.51
C VAL A 86 0.28 6.21 9.86
N LEU A 87 1.41 6.90 9.64
CA LEU A 87 2.72 6.41 10.03
C LEU A 87 2.88 6.35 11.56
N LYS A 88 2.41 7.37 12.28
CA LYS A 88 2.42 7.40 13.76
C LYS A 88 1.58 6.28 14.37
N GLU A 89 0.44 5.95 13.78
CA GLU A 89 -0.42 4.84 14.24
C GLU A 89 0.29 3.47 14.11
N ARG A 90 1.13 3.27 13.08
CA ARG A 90 1.90 2.03 12.94
C ARG A 90 3.05 1.91 13.94
N GLU A 91 3.72 3.00 14.28
CA GLU A 91 4.79 2.99 15.29
C GLU A 91 4.27 2.68 16.71
N GLN A 92 3.02 3.03 16.99
CA GLN A 92 2.37 2.77 18.29
C GLN A 92 1.95 1.31 18.46
N GLY A 93 1.55 0.62 17.38
CA GLY A 93 1.07 -0.77 17.44
C GLY A 93 2.15 -1.83 17.70
N THR A 94 3.44 -1.51 17.47
CA THR A 94 4.54 -2.46 17.74
C THR A 94 4.90 -2.54 19.24
N GLN A 95 4.39 -1.64 20.09
CA GLN A 95 4.70 -1.64 21.53
C GLN A 95 3.77 -2.51 22.40
N GLU A 96 2.71 -3.12 21.85
CA GLU A 96 1.74 -3.94 22.63
C GLU A 96 1.87 -5.47 22.43
N GLN A 97 2.91 -5.95 21.74
CA GLN A 97 3.25 -7.38 21.72
C GLN A 97 4.63 -7.63 22.34
N LYS A 98 4.79 -7.26 23.61
CA LYS A 98 5.70 -7.96 24.52
C LYS A 98 5.32 -7.78 25.97
#